data_AF-A0AAP0F100-F1
#
_entry.id   AF-A0AAP0F100-F1
#
_cell.length_a   1.000
_cell.length_b   1.000
_cell.length_c   1.000
_cell.angle_alpha   90.00
_cell.angle_beta   90.00
_cell.angle_gamma   90.00
#
_symmetry.space_group_name_H-M   'P 1'
#
loop_
_entity.id
_entity.type
_entity.pdbx_description
1 polymer ?
#
loop_
_entity_poly.entity_id
_entity_poly.type
_entity_poly.pdbx_seq_one_letter_code
_entity_poly.pdbx_strand_id
1 'polypeptide(L)'
;MLCTKENMEELSKVEKNHMWNAVKECLYNSDIEAYNDATIKHMGSLWEKWRSKLNVDYVRPCKSREEAVRNVPEDMDPHDWEWLVNNKYLTAKFKEASDRNSINWSKAIKMPHHTGNKPNRELKCQKDEIRKTIQSNPSHTDLEIIEKCFGPQRHGHVFGYRGWNQEKAFRGV
;
A
#
# COMPACT_ATOMS: atom_id res chain seq x y z
N MET A 1 -5.37 -23.19 22.84
CA MET A 1 -4.30 -22.50 23.59
C MET A 1 -3.48 -21.75 22.54
N LEU A 2 -3.88 -20.53 22.20
CA LEU A 2 -3.16 -19.76 21.18
C LEU A 2 -1.82 -19.27 21.74
N CYS A 3 -0.82 -19.40 20.89
CA CYS A 3 0.57 -19.16 21.15
C CYS A 3 0.81 -17.69 21.55
N THR A 4 1.41 -17.46 22.72
CA THR A 4 1.71 -16.13 23.31
C THR A 4 2.84 -15.38 22.60
N LYS A 5 3.29 -15.84 21.42
CA LYS A 5 4.51 -15.36 20.77
C LYS A 5 4.20 -14.29 19.73
N GLU A 6 5.06 -13.28 19.66
CA GLU A 6 4.78 -12.08 18.88
C GLU A 6 4.97 -12.28 17.38
N ASN A 7 5.89 -13.17 17.01
CA ASN A 7 6.30 -13.44 15.64
C ASN A 7 6.35 -14.94 15.34
N MET A 8 6.07 -15.30 14.10
CA MET A 8 6.21 -16.68 13.61
C MET A 8 7.65 -17.22 13.72
N GLU A 9 8.64 -16.33 13.75
CA GLU A 9 10.03 -16.70 13.98
C GLU A 9 10.28 -17.23 15.41
N GLU A 10 9.55 -16.71 16.40
CA GLU A 10 9.67 -17.09 17.81
C GLU A 10 8.99 -18.44 18.12
N LEU A 11 8.13 -18.93 17.21
CA LEU A 11 7.51 -20.25 17.34
C LEU A 11 8.59 -21.31 17.50
N SER A 12 8.39 -22.18 18.48
CA SER A 12 9.23 -23.33 18.72
C SER A 12 9.15 -24.26 17.52
N LYS A 13 10.19 -25.08 17.36
CA LYS A 13 10.20 -26.14 16.33
C LYS A 13 8.99 -27.06 16.45
N VAL A 14 8.49 -27.30 17.67
CA VAL A 14 7.30 -28.12 17.92
C VAL A 14 6.04 -27.47 17.34
N GLU A 15 5.84 -26.17 17.58
CA GLU A 15 4.69 -25.42 17.07
C GLU A 15 4.71 -25.33 15.54
N LYS A 16 5.88 -25.05 14.95
CA LYS A 16 6.06 -25.04 13.49
C LYS A 16 5.79 -26.42 12.88
N ASN A 17 6.25 -27.49 13.52
CA ASN A 17 5.99 -28.85 13.07
C ASN A 17 4.51 -29.24 13.18
N HIS A 18 3.81 -28.80 14.22
CA HIS A 18 2.36 -29.04 14.34
C HIS A 18 1.59 -28.38 13.19
N MET A 19 1.91 -27.12 12.89
CA MET A 19 1.34 -26.42 11.74
C MET A 19 1.66 -27.12 10.41
N TRP A 20 2.92 -27.56 10.24
CA TRP A 20 3.35 -28.28 9.04
C TRP A 20 2.60 -29.60 8.86
N ASN A 21 2.37 -30.35 9.95
CA ASN A 21 1.63 -31.61 9.88
C ASN A 21 0.19 -31.40 9.41
N ALA A 22 -0.49 -30.34 9.87
CA ALA A 22 -1.82 -29.99 9.38
C ALA A 22 -1.84 -29.68 7.87
N VAL A 23 -0.78 -29.05 7.36
CA VAL A 23 -0.62 -28.81 5.91
C VAL A 23 -0.44 -30.13 5.16
N LYS A 24 0.37 -31.06 5.68
CA LYS A 24 0.58 -32.39 5.08
C LYS A 24 -0.68 -33.24 5.05
N GLU A 25 -1.55 -33.12 6.05
CA GLU A 25 -2.85 -33.79 6.04
C GLU A 25 -3.77 -33.28 4.92
N CYS A 26 -3.61 -32.01 4.53
CA CYS A 26 -4.44 -31.38 3.50
C CYS A 26 -3.86 -31.48 2.07
N LEU A 27 -2.55 -31.70 1.92
CA LEU A 27 -1.85 -31.66 0.64
C LEU A 27 -1.00 -32.92 0.42
N TYR A 28 -1.24 -33.63 -0.68
CA TYR A 28 -0.40 -34.75 -1.11
C TYR A 28 0.55 -34.31 -2.23
N ASN A 29 1.86 -34.30 -1.96
CA ASN A 29 2.92 -34.12 -2.95
C ASN A 29 4.14 -34.97 -2.52
N SER A 30 4.76 -35.68 -3.47
CA SER A 30 5.94 -36.54 -3.22
C SER A 30 7.13 -35.76 -2.68
N ASP A 31 7.27 -34.49 -3.06
CA ASP A 31 8.37 -33.61 -2.66
C ASP A 31 7.93 -32.52 -1.67
N ILE A 32 6.83 -32.76 -0.93
CA ILE A 32 6.22 -31.75 -0.04
C ILE A 32 7.20 -31.17 1.00
N GLU A 33 8.14 -31.98 1.48
CA GLU A 33 9.13 -31.57 2.49
C GLU A 33 10.08 -30.47 1.96
N ALA A 34 10.32 -30.40 0.65
CA ALA A 34 11.14 -29.34 0.05
C ALA A 34 10.49 -27.95 0.20
N TYR A 35 9.17 -27.89 0.43
CA TYR A 35 8.40 -26.66 0.56
C TYR A 35 8.12 -26.26 2.01
N ASN A 36 8.61 -27.00 3.00
CA ASN A 36 8.33 -26.74 4.43
C ASN A 36 8.60 -25.28 4.80
N ASP A 37 9.83 -24.82 4.54
CA ASP A 37 10.29 -23.50 4.99
C ASP A 37 9.54 -22.36 4.27
N ALA A 38 9.35 -22.52 2.95
CA ALA A 38 8.57 -21.59 2.14
C ALA A 38 7.10 -21.51 2.58
N THR A 39 6.51 -22.65 2.96
CA THR A 39 5.13 -22.73 3.41
C THR A 39 4.95 -22.08 4.77
N ILE A 40 5.82 -22.40 5.75
CA ILE A 40 5.78 -21.77 7.07
C ILE A 40 5.96 -20.25 6.96
N LYS A 41 6.89 -19.80 6.11
CA LYS A 41 7.05 -18.37 5.81
C LYS A 41 5.78 -17.76 5.22
N HIS A 42 5.14 -18.46 4.27
CA HIS A 42 3.91 -18.00 3.65
C HIS A 42 2.76 -17.90 4.67
N MET A 43 2.59 -18.91 5.52
CA MET A 43 1.60 -18.91 6.61
C MET A 43 1.81 -17.72 7.55
N GLY A 44 3.06 -17.39 7.88
CA GLY A 44 3.35 -16.19 8.67
C GLY A 44 2.92 -14.89 7.99
N SER A 45 3.13 -14.78 6.67
CA SER A 45 2.66 -13.62 5.90
C SER A 45 1.14 -13.50 5.87
N LEU A 46 0.41 -14.63 5.80
CA LEU A 46 -1.04 -14.66 5.85
C LEU A 46 -1.55 -14.21 7.21
N TRP A 47 -0.92 -14.71 8.28
CA TRP A 47 -1.20 -14.31 9.65
C TRP A 47 -0.99 -12.80 9.88
N GLU A 48 0.11 -12.24 9.40
CA GLU A 48 0.38 -10.80 9.47
C GLU A 48 -0.66 -9.96 8.72
N LYS A 49 -1.02 -10.38 7.50
CA LYS A 49 -2.05 -9.69 6.69
C LYS A 49 -3.41 -9.71 7.38
N TRP A 50 -3.82 -10.88 7.87
CA TRP A 50 -5.09 -11.04 8.57
C TRP A 50 -5.14 -10.19 9.85
N ARG A 51 -4.10 -10.25 10.69
CA ARG A 51 -4.02 -9.38 11.89
C ARG A 51 -4.02 -7.89 11.54
N SER A 52 -3.31 -7.49 10.49
CA SER A 52 -3.30 -6.10 10.03
C SER A 52 -4.71 -5.64 9.63
N LYS A 53 -5.48 -6.50 8.95
CA LYS A 53 -6.89 -6.24 8.61
C LYS A 53 -7.73 -6.04 9.87
N LEU A 54 -7.57 -6.91 10.88
CA LEU A 54 -8.29 -6.77 12.15
C LEU A 54 -7.99 -5.45 12.86
N ASN A 55 -6.72 -5.04 12.91
CA ASN A 55 -6.36 -3.75 13.50
C ASN A 55 -7.06 -2.59 12.77
N VAL A 56 -7.10 -2.62 11.44
CA VAL A 56 -7.72 -1.57 10.62
C VAL A 56 -9.22 -1.50 10.85
N ASP A 57 -9.90 -2.64 10.87
CA ASP A 57 -11.35 -2.70 10.89
C ASP A 57 -11.92 -2.53 12.32
N TYR A 58 -11.25 -3.08 13.34
CA TYR A 58 -11.82 -3.20 14.68
C TYR A 58 -11.12 -2.34 15.74
N VAL A 59 -9.82 -2.02 15.60
CA VAL A 59 -9.06 -1.31 16.64
C VAL A 59 -8.85 0.16 16.31
N ARG A 60 -8.42 0.48 15.09
CA ARG A 60 -8.19 1.87 14.65
C ARG A 60 -9.41 2.78 14.76
N PRO A 61 -10.65 2.31 14.52
CA PRO A 61 -11.83 3.16 14.68
C PRO A 61 -12.17 3.48 16.14
N CYS A 62 -11.69 2.67 17.08
CA CYS A 62 -11.98 2.85 18.50
C CYS A 62 -11.19 4.02 19.08
N LYS A 63 -11.84 4.78 19.96
CA LYS A 63 -11.25 5.95 20.63
C LYS A 63 -10.54 5.57 21.92
N SER A 64 -10.92 4.46 22.53
CA SER A 64 -10.34 3.97 23.78
C SER A 64 -9.96 2.49 23.74
N ARG A 65 -9.11 2.08 24.68
CA ARG A 65 -8.71 0.67 24.85
C ARG A 65 -9.92 -0.20 25.17
N GLU A 66 -10.78 0.27 26.07
CA GLU A 66 -11.95 -0.47 26.52
C GLU A 66 -12.95 -0.66 25.37
N GLU A 67 -13.07 0.32 24.48
CA GLU A 67 -13.86 0.21 23.26
C GLU A 67 -13.29 -0.84 22.30
N ALA A 68 -11.97 -0.85 22.09
CA ALA A 68 -11.31 -1.84 21.25
C ALA A 68 -11.47 -3.27 21.80
N VAL A 69 -11.34 -3.46 23.12
CA VAL A 69 -11.53 -4.79 23.75
C VAL A 69 -12.97 -5.28 23.62
N ARG A 70 -13.97 -4.39 23.68
CA ARG A 70 -15.39 -4.77 23.49
C ARG A 70 -15.76 -5.04 22.03
N ASN A 71 -15.02 -4.49 21.06
CA ASN A 71 -15.29 -4.64 19.64
C ASN A 71 -14.74 -5.98 19.09
N VAL A 72 -15.25 -7.08 19.63
CA VAL A 72 -14.83 -8.46 19.27
C VAL A 72 -15.45 -8.85 17.92
N PRO A 73 -14.66 -9.37 16.95
CA PRO A 73 -15.20 -9.98 15.74
C PRO A 73 -16.09 -11.21 16.03
N GLU A 74 -17.13 -11.45 15.23
CA GLU A 74 -18.12 -12.53 15.45
C GLU A 74 -17.49 -13.93 15.56
N ASP A 75 -16.51 -14.22 14.71
CA ASP A 75 -15.84 -15.53 14.65
C ASP A 75 -14.61 -15.65 15.58
N MET A 76 -14.46 -14.77 16.57
CA MET A 76 -13.27 -14.72 17.43
C MET A 76 -13.59 -14.94 18.90
N ASP A 77 -12.73 -15.72 19.56
CA ASP A 77 -12.78 -15.89 21.01
C ASP A 77 -12.47 -14.55 21.73
N PRO A 78 -13.30 -14.10 22.69
CA PRO A 78 -13.10 -12.83 23.37
C PRO A 78 -11.77 -12.72 24.14
N HIS A 79 -11.27 -13.83 24.69
CA HIS A 79 -10.01 -13.83 25.44
C HIS A 79 -8.81 -13.68 24.50
N ASP A 80 -8.83 -14.38 23.37
CA ASP A 80 -7.81 -14.24 22.33
C ASP A 80 -7.81 -12.82 21.72
N TRP A 81 -8.99 -12.22 21.55
CA TRP A 81 -9.12 -10.83 21.11
C TRP A 81 -8.54 -9.83 22.12
N GLU A 82 -8.95 -9.95 23.38
CA GLU A 82 -8.44 -9.08 24.45
C GLU A 82 -6.91 -9.17 24.54
N TRP A 83 -6.35 -10.38 24.42
CA TRP A 83 -4.92 -10.58 24.37
C TRP A 83 -4.27 -9.84 23.20
N LEU A 84 -4.82 -9.95 21.98
CA LEU A 84 -4.31 -9.26 20.78
C LEU A 84 -4.33 -7.74 20.94
N VAL A 85 -5.44 -7.18 21.44
CA VAL A 85 -5.59 -5.73 21.66
C VAL A 85 -4.54 -5.22 22.65
N ASN A 86 -4.40 -5.91 23.79
CA ASN A 86 -3.53 -5.47 24.87
C ASN A 86 -2.03 -5.72 24.57
N ASN A 87 -1.69 -6.82 23.92
CA ASN A 87 -0.29 -7.25 23.74
C ASN A 87 0.30 -6.89 22.37
N LYS A 88 -0.52 -6.52 21.38
CA LYS A 88 -0.03 -6.20 20.02
C LYS A 88 -0.43 -4.82 19.57
N TYR A 89 -1.72 -4.54 19.47
CA TYR A 89 -2.18 -3.32 18.81
C TYR A 89 -1.98 -2.06 19.65
N LEU A 90 -2.08 -2.16 20.98
CA LEU A 90 -1.94 -1.02 21.90
C LEU A 90 -0.58 -0.95 22.60
N THR A 91 0.38 -1.77 22.20
CA THR A 91 1.76 -1.72 22.73
C THR A 91 2.47 -0.46 22.26
N ALA A 92 3.24 0.18 23.15
CA ALA A 92 3.98 1.41 22.83
C ALA A 92 4.86 1.25 21.57
N LYS A 93 5.62 0.15 21.48
CA LYS A 93 6.46 -0.20 20.33
C LYS A 93 5.69 -0.22 19.01
N PHE A 94 4.47 -0.78 19.01
CA PHE A 94 3.63 -0.85 17.82
C PHE A 94 3.10 0.53 17.42
N LYS A 95 2.64 1.31 18.40
CA LYS A 95 2.16 2.67 18.18
C LYS A 95 3.25 3.57 17.60
N GLU A 96 4.45 3.54 18.18
CA GLU A 96 5.61 4.28 17.66
C GLU A 96 5.98 3.90 16.24
N ALA A 97 5.95 2.60 15.90
CA ALA A 97 6.22 2.13 14.55
C ALA A 97 5.14 2.61 13.56
N SER A 98 3.87 2.56 13.98
CA SER A 98 2.74 3.05 13.20
C SER A 98 2.83 4.56 12.95
N ASP A 99 3.14 5.34 13.99
CA ASP A 99 3.28 6.80 13.90
C ASP A 99 4.46 7.18 12.99
N ARG A 100 5.60 6.51 13.13
CA ARG A 100 6.75 6.68 12.22
C ARG A 100 6.39 6.35 10.78
N ASN A 101 5.67 5.26 10.54
CA ASN A 101 5.21 4.90 9.20
C ASN A 101 4.24 5.95 8.65
N SER A 102 3.27 6.40 9.45
CA SER A 102 2.32 7.45 9.06
C SER A 102 3.04 8.75 8.67
N ILE A 103 4.04 9.16 9.47
CA ILE A 103 4.88 10.33 9.18
C ILE A 103 5.66 10.12 7.87
N ASN A 104 6.28 8.96 7.68
CA ASN A 104 7.03 8.65 6.46
C ASN A 104 6.13 8.65 5.22
N TRP A 105 4.94 8.06 5.31
CA TRP A 105 3.92 8.11 4.26
C TRP A 105 3.49 9.56 3.97
N SER A 106 3.26 10.38 5.00
CA SER A 106 2.89 11.78 4.81
C SER A 106 3.99 12.60 4.12
N LYS A 107 5.27 12.28 4.37
CA LYS A 107 6.43 12.89 3.70
C LYS A 107 6.56 12.42 2.26
N ALA A 108 6.38 11.13 2.01
CA ALA A 108 6.42 10.54 0.67
C ALA A 108 5.30 11.10 -0.23
N ILE A 109 4.08 11.26 0.29
CA ILE A 109 2.95 11.89 -0.42
C ILE A 109 3.24 13.35 -0.78
N LYS A 110 4.03 14.05 0.04
CA LYS A 110 4.45 15.44 -0.22
C LYS A 110 5.60 15.57 -1.22
N MET A 111 6.28 14.48 -1.59
CA MET A 111 7.33 14.56 -2.60
C MET A 111 6.69 14.71 -3.99
N PRO A 112 7.02 15.77 -4.76
CA PRO A 112 6.60 15.84 -6.15
C PRO A 112 7.26 14.69 -6.94
N HIS A 113 6.50 14.03 -7.79
CA HIS A 113 7.00 12.97 -8.67
C HIS A 113 7.97 13.57 -9.69
N HIS A 114 9.27 13.63 -9.37
CA HIS A 114 10.27 14.22 -10.26
C HIS A 114 10.90 13.25 -11.26
N THR A 115 10.46 12.00 -11.32
CA THR A 115 10.98 11.01 -12.27
C THR A 115 9.85 10.18 -12.88
N GLY A 116 9.51 10.47 -14.14
CA GLY A 116 8.79 9.57 -15.04
C GLY A 116 7.36 9.23 -14.64
N ASN A 117 6.41 9.90 -15.29
CA ASN A 117 4.95 9.78 -15.21
C ASN A 117 4.27 10.75 -14.23
N LYS A 118 3.74 11.84 -14.80
CA LYS A 118 2.74 12.67 -14.13
C LYS A 118 1.52 11.81 -13.76
N PRO A 119 0.93 12.00 -12.56
CA PRO A 119 -0.26 11.27 -12.16
C PRO A 119 -1.46 11.57 -13.08
N ASN A 120 -2.32 10.57 -13.33
CA ASN A 120 -3.48 10.66 -14.23
C ASN A 120 -4.39 11.87 -13.98
N ARG A 121 -4.46 12.34 -12.73
CA ARG A 121 -5.25 13.52 -12.35
C ARG A 121 -4.70 14.80 -12.96
N GLU A 122 -3.39 14.96 -13.00
CA GLU A 122 -2.72 16.14 -13.55
C GLU A 122 -2.83 16.15 -15.08
N LEU A 123 -2.69 14.98 -15.71
CA LEU A 123 -2.96 14.80 -17.15
C LEU A 123 -4.41 15.17 -17.51
N LYS A 124 -5.37 14.83 -16.67
CA LYS A 124 -6.78 15.20 -16.87
C LYS A 124 -6.99 16.71 -16.79
N CYS A 125 -6.44 17.36 -15.76
CA CYS A 125 -6.54 18.81 -15.61
C CYS A 125 -5.93 19.56 -16.81
N GLN A 126 -4.74 19.15 -17.28
CA GLN A 126 -4.09 19.78 -18.44
C GLN A 126 -4.87 19.55 -19.74
N LYS A 127 -5.48 18.38 -19.94
CA LYS A 127 -6.38 18.13 -21.08
C LYS A 127 -7.63 19.01 -21.04
N ASP A 128 -8.21 19.20 -19.86
CA ASP A 128 -9.38 20.06 -19.70
C ASP A 128 -9.03 21.54 -19.96
N GLU A 129 -7.82 21.97 -19.62
CA GLU A 129 -7.31 23.31 -19.91
C GLU A 129 -7.10 23.54 -21.42
N ILE A 130 -6.50 22.59 -22.13
CA ILE A 130 -6.38 22.62 -23.59
C ILE A 130 -7.76 22.64 -24.27
N ARG A 131 -8.71 21.84 -23.78
CA ARG A 131 -10.08 21.85 -24.31
C ARG A 131 -10.76 23.19 -24.10
N LYS A 132 -10.58 23.81 -22.94
CA LYS A 132 -11.11 25.14 -22.64
C LYS A 132 -10.50 26.22 -23.53
N THR A 133 -9.20 26.17 -23.82
CA THR A 133 -8.56 27.17 -24.70
C THR A 133 -9.07 27.05 -26.14
N ILE A 134 -9.21 25.83 -26.67
CA ILE A 134 -9.81 25.57 -27.98
C ILE A 134 -11.27 26.04 -28.04
N GLN A 135 -12.07 25.75 -27.00
CA GLN A 135 -13.46 26.18 -26.93
C GLN A 135 -13.61 27.70 -26.82
N SER A 136 -12.70 28.37 -26.10
CA SER A 136 -12.74 29.82 -25.92
C SER A 136 -12.44 30.61 -27.20
N ASN A 137 -11.61 30.07 -28.08
CA ASN A 137 -11.34 30.64 -29.39
C ASN A 137 -10.89 29.53 -30.37
N PRO A 138 -11.81 29.03 -31.22
CA PRO A 138 -11.54 27.92 -32.13
C PRO A 138 -10.53 28.24 -33.23
N SER A 139 -10.23 29.52 -33.45
CA SER A 139 -9.28 29.99 -34.47
C SER A 139 -7.83 30.03 -33.96
N HIS A 140 -7.57 29.62 -32.72
CA HIS A 140 -6.21 29.54 -32.20
C HIS A 140 -5.35 28.58 -33.02
N THR A 141 -4.12 28.97 -33.30
CA THR A 141 -3.14 28.04 -33.87
C THR A 141 -2.64 27.08 -32.81
N ASP A 142 -2.21 25.88 -33.22
CA ASP A 142 -1.68 24.88 -32.29
C ASP A 142 -0.51 25.43 -31.44
N LEU A 143 0.30 26.32 -32.00
CA LEU A 143 1.41 26.97 -31.30
C LEU A 143 0.92 27.91 -30.17
N GLU A 144 -0.12 28.71 -30.42
CA GLU A 144 -0.71 29.60 -29.41
C GLU A 144 -1.35 28.80 -28.26
N ILE A 145 -1.99 27.67 -28.58
CA ILE A 145 -2.57 26.77 -27.58
C ILE A 145 -1.47 26.20 -26.69
N ILE A 146 -0.36 25.76 -27.29
CA ILE A 146 0.77 25.19 -26.56
C ILE A 146 1.43 26.26 -25.67
N GLU A 147 1.68 27.46 -26.18
CA GLU A 147 2.29 28.55 -25.39
C GLU A 147 1.40 28.98 -24.22
N LYS A 148 0.07 29.03 -24.43
CA LYS A 148 -0.89 29.38 -23.39
C LYS A 148 -1.01 28.31 -22.30
N CYS A 149 -0.96 27.02 -22.66
CA CYS A 149 -1.14 25.91 -21.72
C CYS A 149 0.17 25.46 -21.05
N PHE A 150 1.31 25.57 -21.73
CA PHE A 150 2.60 25.02 -21.28
C PHE A 150 3.71 26.07 -21.12
N GLY A 151 3.43 27.32 -21.50
CA GLY A 151 4.38 28.43 -21.43
C GLY A 151 5.34 28.51 -22.62
N PRO A 152 6.22 29.54 -22.65
CA PRO A 152 7.11 29.82 -23.77
C PRO A 152 8.04 28.63 -24.07
N GLN A 153 7.98 28.12 -25.30
CA GLN A 153 8.87 27.05 -25.77
C GLN A 153 10.18 27.66 -26.26
N ARG A 154 11.33 27.05 -25.92
CA ARG A 154 12.65 27.51 -26.37
C ARG A 154 12.98 26.90 -27.74
N HIS A 155 13.63 27.67 -28.61
CA HIS A 155 14.11 27.16 -29.90
C HIS A 155 15.04 25.94 -29.68
N GLY A 156 14.75 24.82 -30.35
CA GLY A 156 15.45 23.54 -30.18
C GLY A 156 14.98 22.69 -28.99
N HIS A 157 13.99 23.13 -28.20
CA HIS A 157 13.40 22.36 -27.12
C HIS A 157 11.87 22.44 -27.19
N VAL A 158 11.25 21.41 -27.77
CA VAL A 158 9.80 21.31 -27.86
C VAL A 158 9.32 20.33 -26.80
N PHE A 159 8.41 20.80 -25.94
CA PHE A 159 7.70 19.95 -24.99
C PHE A 159 6.58 19.21 -25.75
N GLY A 160 6.66 17.88 -25.81
CA GLY A 160 5.68 17.06 -26.53
C GLY A 160 5.48 15.69 -25.90
N TYR A 161 4.24 15.19 -25.99
CA TYR A 161 3.88 13.84 -25.57
C TYR A 161 3.97 12.89 -26.77
N ARG A 162 4.77 11.81 -26.68
CA ARG A 162 4.73 10.73 -27.68
C ARG A 162 3.80 9.63 -27.14
N GLY A 163 2.53 9.67 -27.56
CA GLY A 163 1.50 8.76 -27.06
C GLY A 163 1.02 9.10 -25.64
N TRP A 164 0.09 8.30 -25.13
CA TRP A 164 -0.78 8.66 -24.00
C TRP A 164 -0.08 8.84 -22.64
N ASN A 165 1.16 8.35 -22.45
CA ASN A 165 1.76 8.23 -21.12
C ASN A 165 3.28 8.48 -21.04
N GLN A 166 3.92 9.15 -22.01
CA GLN A 166 5.36 9.46 -21.89
C GLN A 166 5.69 10.91 -22.27
N GLU A 167 6.29 11.62 -21.32
CA GLU A 167 6.94 12.91 -21.53
C GLU A 167 8.35 12.67 -22.08
N LYS A 168 8.67 13.29 -23.22
CA LYS A 168 10.05 13.38 -23.69
C LYS A 168 10.34 14.81 -24.12
N ALA A 169 11.41 15.36 -23.57
CA ALA A 169 12.03 16.55 -24.12
C ALA A 169 12.69 16.17 -25.45
N PHE A 170 12.17 16.68 -26.56
CA PHE A 170 12.82 16.52 -27.86
C PHE A 170 13.79 17.69 -28.04
N ARG A 171 15.07 17.37 -28.15
CA ARG A 171 16.07 18.34 -28.62
C ARG A 171 16.02 18.35 -30.15
N GLY A 172 15.80 19.52 -30.74
CA GLY A 172 15.96 19.73 -32.17
C GLY A 172 17.41 19.45 -32.57
N VAL A 173 17.60 18.85 -33.74
CA VAL A 173 18.92 18.67 -34.37
C VAL A 173 19.46 20.04 -34.77
#